data_AF-A9BSF5-F1
#
_entry.id   AF-A9BSF5-F1
#
_cell.length_a   1.000
_cell.length_b   1.000
_cell.length_c   1.000
_cell.angle_alpha   90.00
_cell.angle_beta   90.00
_cell.angle_gamma   90.00
#
_symmetry.space_group_name_H-M   'P 1'
#
loop_
_entity.id
_entity.type
_entity.pdbx_description
1 polymer ?
#
loop_
_entity_poly.entity_id
_entity_poly.type
_entity_poly.pdbx_seq_one_letter_code
_entity_poly.pdbx_strand_id
1 'polypeptide(L)'
;MGCGWRAALWITDMSLRQRALPALTAVVLGVHALALLGLPLWSQVSAPHTEVAAMQTRALSLPEPPAPPPAAPVPAPKAPAPKPQQPRPKVQRPAPAAPAPTPEPLDTPIRETVEPLPTAAAQEPAASDASETAAAGSGPTPATPPAPPAPKPEPETPPTPSAGPAQGMAITSPDGTPLASDAPVPVQMPDPARLSFAVTGQAKRFNYSASAELVWRHANGQYQASQEVSLFLLGSRSQTSEGRITDRGLEPSRFNDKARKEQSAQLAFDQNLAHFSTGAPDAAIAPGAQDRLSVFLQLSALLAAAPQRYPAGTQISFITVSARRADRWTFRVGETETLDLPSGSTQALRLDKIAAAGDDQQASLWLAPSMQYLPVRIRLAQDNGDFADLQLKGRQAP
;
A
#
# COMPACT_ATOMS: atom_id res chain seq x y z
N MET A 1 -39.63 -61.37 1.28
CA MET A 1 -40.54 -60.20 1.25
C MET A 1 -39.67 -58.97 1.50
N GLY A 2 -39.47 -57.98 0.62
CA GLY A 2 -39.84 -57.73 -0.76
C GLY A 2 -38.93 -56.61 -1.30
N CYS A 3 -38.79 -56.58 -2.63
CA CYS A 3 -38.83 -55.40 -3.53
C CYS A 3 -38.51 -54.02 -2.89
N GLY A 4 -37.54 -53.22 -3.34
CA GLY A 4 -37.29 -52.78 -4.72
C GLY A 4 -37.52 -51.26 -4.81
N TRP A 5 -36.75 -50.58 -5.66
CA TRP A 5 -36.89 -49.19 -6.15
C TRP A 5 -36.28 -48.06 -5.31
N ARG A 6 -35.21 -47.44 -5.85
CA ARG A 6 -35.11 -45.97 -6.11
C ARG A 6 -33.76 -45.61 -6.75
N ALA A 7 -33.62 -45.90 -8.03
CA ALA A 7 -32.64 -45.28 -8.92
C ALA A 7 -33.41 -44.46 -9.97
N ALA A 8 -33.84 -43.24 -9.61
CA ALA A 8 -34.46 -42.30 -10.55
C ALA A 8 -34.55 -40.90 -9.91
N LEU A 9 -33.43 -40.16 -9.88
CA LEU A 9 -33.49 -38.71 -9.66
C LEU A 9 -32.27 -37.92 -10.22
N TRP A 10 -31.42 -38.54 -11.04
CA TRP A 10 -30.23 -37.89 -11.61
C TRP A 10 -30.32 -37.60 -13.13
N ILE A 11 -31.45 -37.89 -13.80
CA ILE A 11 -31.56 -37.75 -15.26
C ILE A 11 -32.29 -36.47 -15.70
N THR A 12 -32.97 -35.75 -14.81
CA THR A 12 -33.80 -34.60 -15.22
C THR A 12 -33.03 -33.27 -15.33
N ASP A 13 -31.94 -33.07 -14.59
CA ASP A 13 -31.21 -31.78 -14.57
C ASP A 13 -30.24 -31.59 -15.76
N MET A 14 -29.71 -32.70 -16.29
CA MET A 14 -28.76 -32.66 -17.41
C MET A 14 -29.41 -32.22 -18.74
N SER A 15 -30.73 -32.35 -18.86
CA SER A 15 -31.50 -31.99 -20.05
C SER A 15 -31.73 -30.49 -20.23
N LEU A 16 -31.78 -29.71 -19.14
CA LEU A 16 -31.94 -28.25 -19.22
C LEU A 16 -30.63 -27.56 -19.62
N ARG A 17 -29.49 -28.02 -19.10
CA ARG A 17 -28.17 -27.46 -19.44
C ARG A 17 -27.77 -27.75 -20.89
N GLN A 18 -28.10 -28.94 -21.41
CA GLN A 18 -27.83 -29.31 -22.80
C GLN A 18 -28.70 -28.55 -23.82
N ARG A 19 -29.88 -28.05 -23.42
CA ARG A 19 -30.74 -27.21 -24.27
C ARG A 19 -30.45 -25.72 -24.14
N ALA A 20 -29.97 -25.28 -22.98
CA ALA A 20 -29.62 -23.88 -22.74
C ALA A 20 -28.39 -23.43 -23.55
N LEU A 21 -27.39 -24.30 -23.72
CA LEU A 21 -26.17 -23.97 -24.45
C LEU A 21 -26.43 -23.65 -25.94
N PRO A 22 -27.12 -24.49 -26.74
CA PRO A 22 -27.40 -24.15 -28.14
C PRO A 22 -28.34 -22.95 -28.29
N ALA A 23 -29.28 -22.75 -27.35
CA ALA A 23 -30.16 -21.57 -27.36
C ALA A 23 -29.36 -20.28 -27.13
N LEU A 24 -28.42 -20.27 -26.18
CA LEU A 24 -27.54 -19.13 -25.94
C LEU A 24 -26.65 -18.85 -27.16
N THR A 25 -26.06 -19.88 -27.77
CA THR A 25 -25.23 -19.73 -28.97
C THR A 25 -26.04 -19.16 -30.15
N ALA A 26 -27.29 -19.61 -30.33
CA ALA A 26 -28.18 -19.10 -31.36
C ALA A 26 -28.55 -17.63 -31.13
N VAL A 27 -28.78 -17.21 -29.88
CA VAL A 27 -29.05 -15.81 -29.54
C VAL A 27 -27.82 -14.93 -29.81
N VAL A 28 -26.62 -15.37 -29.40
CA VAL A 28 -25.38 -14.62 -29.62
C VAL A 28 -25.06 -14.49 -31.11
N LEU A 29 -25.24 -15.56 -31.88
CA LEU A 29 -25.09 -15.54 -33.34
C LEU A 29 -26.15 -14.64 -34.00
N GLY A 30 -27.39 -14.66 -33.51
CA GLY A 30 -28.45 -13.78 -33.96
C GLY A 30 -28.11 -12.31 -33.74
N VAL A 31 -27.60 -11.94 -32.56
CA VAL A 31 -27.15 -10.56 -32.26
C VAL A 31 -25.98 -10.15 -33.14
N HIS A 32 -24.98 -11.03 -33.35
CA HIS A 32 -23.86 -10.74 -34.26
C HIS A 32 -24.32 -10.58 -35.70
N ALA A 33 -25.22 -11.43 -36.18
CA ALA A 33 -25.81 -11.31 -37.50
C ALA A 33 -26.61 -9.99 -37.64
N LEU A 34 -27.36 -9.60 -36.62
CA LEU A 34 -28.12 -8.35 -36.61
C LEU A 34 -27.20 -7.11 -36.56
N ALA A 35 -26.06 -7.19 -35.87
CA ALA A 35 -25.04 -6.13 -35.88
C ALA A 35 -24.29 -6.04 -37.23
N LEU A 36 -24.01 -7.18 -37.87
CA LEU A 36 -23.30 -7.24 -39.15
C LEU A 36 -24.20 -6.91 -40.35
N LEU A 37 -25.49 -7.27 -40.29
CA LEU A 37 -26.49 -7.02 -41.34
C LEU A 37 -27.26 -5.71 -41.12
N GLY A 38 -27.22 -5.14 -39.91
CA GLY A 38 -27.97 -3.94 -39.49
C GLY A 38 -27.22 -2.61 -39.64
N LEU A 39 -26.18 -2.53 -40.48
CA LEU A 39 -25.64 -1.24 -40.91
C LEU A 39 -26.34 -0.85 -42.22
N PRO A 40 -27.26 0.14 -42.17
CA PRO A 40 -26.78 1.50 -42.38
C PRO A 40 -27.68 2.59 -41.74
N LEU A 41 -27.53 2.92 -40.45
CA LEU A 41 -28.20 4.11 -39.88
C LEU A 41 -27.40 4.75 -38.72
N TRP A 42 -26.13 5.12 -38.95
CA TRP A 42 -25.46 6.23 -38.23
C TRP A 42 -24.16 6.69 -38.91
N SER A 43 -24.13 6.67 -40.24
CA SER A 43 -23.15 7.43 -41.02
C SER A 43 -23.71 8.83 -41.32
N GLN A 44 -24.00 9.61 -40.27
CA GLN A 44 -24.17 11.06 -40.34
C GLN A 44 -23.82 11.68 -38.97
N VAL A 45 -22.58 11.48 -38.52
CA VAL A 45 -21.96 12.54 -37.72
C VAL A 45 -21.38 13.50 -38.74
N SER A 46 -22.05 14.64 -38.88
CA SER A 46 -21.55 15.78 -39.62
C SER A 46 -20.08 16.00 -39.27
N ALA A 47 -19.23 16.07 -40.28
CA ALA A 47 -17.91 16.64 -40.12
C ALA A 47 -18.08 17.97 -39.36
N PRO A 48 -17.31 18.23 -38.28
CA PRO A 48 -17.29 19.56 -37.72
C PRO A 48 -16.94 20.50 -38.86
N HIS A 49 -17.84 21.44 -39.14
CA HIS A 49 -17.50 22.53 -40.01
C HIS A 49 -16.29 23.19 -39.34
N THR A 50 -15.14 23.12 -40.00
CA THR A 50 -14.03 24.02 -39.72
C THR A 50 -14.55 25.41 -40.07
N GLU A 51 -15.31 26.01 -39.16
CA GLU A 51 -15.48 27.43 -39.12
C GLU A 51 -14.09 27.95 -38.74
N VAL A 52 -13.33 28.29 -39.78
CA VAL A 52 -12.14 29.10 -39.61
C VAL A 52 -12.65 30.39 -38.97
N ALA A 53 -12.54 30.49 -37.65
CA ALA A 53 -12.72 31.74 -36.95
C ALA A 53 -11.70 32.69 -37.57
N ALA A 54 -12.17 33.55 -38.48
CA ALA A 54 -11.38 34.64 -38.99
C ALA A 54 -11.02 35.49 -37.77
N MET A 55 -9.76 35.41 -37.35
CA MET A 55 -9.23 36.18 -36.24
C MET A 55 -9.26 37.66 -36.65
N GLN A 56 -10.35 38.37 -36.35
CA GLN A 56 -10.38 39.82 -36.44
C GLN A 56 -9.46 40.37 -35.35
N THR A 57 -8.20 40.55 -35.71
CA THR A 57 -7.23 41.25 -34.87
C THR A 57 -7.48 42.74 -35.05
N ARG A 58 -8.36 43.32 -34.23
CA ARG A 58 -8.49 44.78 -34.16
C ARG A 58 -7.38 45.29 -33.25
N ALA A 59 -6.42 46.00 -33.82
CA ALA A 59 -5.40 46.69 -33.05
C ALA A 59 -6.07 47.78 -32.20
N LEU A 60 -6.10 47.58 -30.87
CA LEU A 60 -6.41 48.65 -29.94
C LEU A 60 -5.13 49.46 -29.75
N SER A 61 -5.07 50.63 -30.39
CA SER A 61 -4.05 51.64 -30.09
C SER A 61 -4.27 52.12 -28.65
N LEU A 62 -3.41 51.74 -27.73
CA LEU A 62 -3.37 52.31 -26.39
C LEU A 62 -3.03 53.81 -26.51
N PRO A 63 -3.77 54.72 -25.85
CA PRO A 63 -3.35 56.11 -25.76
C PRO A 63 -1.99 56.20 -25.05
N GLU A 64 -1.08 56.97 -25.63
CA GLU A 64 0.25 57.28 -25.10
C GLU A 64 0.12 57.71 -23.62
N PRO A 65 0.86 57.09 -22.69
CA PRO A 65 0.90 57.54 -21.31
C PRO A 65 1.36 59.01 -21.27
N PRO A 66 0.69 59.90 -20.51
CA PRO A 66 1.15 61.27 -20.38
C PRO A 66 2.56 61.30 -19.77
N ALA A 67 3.42 62.12 -20.37
CA ALA A 67 4.82 62.25 -19.98
C ALA A 67 4.96 62.51 -18.46
N PRO A 68 5.94 61.88 -17.79
CA PRO A 68 6.17 62.12 -16.38
C PRO A 68 6.56 63.59 -16.15
N PRO A 69 6.01 64.25 -15.11
CA PRO A 69 6.39 65.62 -14.78
C PRO A 69 7.86 65.68 -14.36
N PRO A 70 8.54 66.83 -14.57
CA PRO A 70 9.95 66.98 -14.24
C PRO A 70 10.20 66.78 -12.74
N ALA A 71 11.29 66.08 -12.43
CA ALA A 71 11.69 65.73 -11.08
C ALA A 71 11.81 66.97 -10.18
N ALA A 72 11.04 66.99 -9.09
CA ALA A 72 11.21 67.92 -8.00
C ALA A 72 12.50 67.61 -7.21
N PRO A 73 13.19 68.63 -6.67
CA PRO A 73 14.49 68.45 -6.03
C PRO A 73 14.39 67.64 -4.73
N VAL A 74 15.36 66.74 -4.55
CA VAL A 74 15.52 65.89 -3.36
C VAL A 74 15.76 66.77 -2.12
N PRO A 75 14.98 66.64 -1.03
CA PRO A 75 15.27 67.34 0.21
C PRO A 75 16.34 66.62 1.04
N ALA A 76 17.21 67.40 1.67
CA ALA A 76 18.32 66.93 2.52
C ALA A 76 17.83 66.20 3.80
N PRO A 77 18.68 65.36 4.42
CA PRO A 77 18.28 64.52 5.55
C PRO A 77 18.05 65.34 6.84
N LYS A 78 16.94 65.11 7.53
CA LYS A 78 16.70 65.63 8.88
C LYS A 78 17.24 64.67 9.95
N ALA A 79 17.83 65.26 11.00
CA ALA A 79 18.35 64.61 12.20
C ALA A 79 17.25 63.89 13.04
N PRO A 80 17.63 62.94 13.93
CA PRO A 80 16.67 62.05 14.58
C PRO A 80 15.99 62.67 15.81
N ALA A 81 14.68 62.44 15.94
CA ALA A 81 13.88 62.74 17.13
C ALA A 81 13.66 61.48 18.01
N PRO A 82 13.38 61.62 19.32
CA PRO A 82 13.54 60.54 20.31
C PRO A 82 12.34 59.58 20.40
N LYS A 83 12.64 58.36 20.89
CA LYS A 83 11.71 57.23 21.05
C LYS A 83 10.58 57.49 22.08
N PRO A 84 9.32 57.10 21.78
CA PRO A 84 8.29 56.88 22.79
C PRO A 84 8.20 55.41 23.25
N GLN A 85 7.84 55.26 24.52
CA GLN A 85 7.79 54.04 25.32
C GLN A 85 6.60 53.10 24.97
N GLN A 86 6.82 51.83 25.27
CA GLN A 86 5.95 50.68 25.03
C GLN A 86 4.85 50.56 26.12
N PRO A 87 3.57 50.30 25.78
CA PRO A 87 2.55 49.95 26.77
C PRO A 87 2.61 48.46 27.15
N ARG A 88 2.40 48.20 28.45
CA ARG A 88 2.36 46.87 29.10
C ARG A 88 1.15 46.02 28.67
N PRO A 89 1.24 44.67 28.79
CA PRO A 89 0.20 43.74 28.35
C PRO A 89 -0.94 43.60 29.37
N LYS A 90 -2.17 43.49 28.87
CA LYS A 90 -3.39 43.28 29.67
C LYS A 90 -3.70 41.78 29.76
N VAL A 91 -3.67 41.25 30.99
CA VAL A 91 -4.00 39.86 31.36
C VAL A 91 -5.50 39.62 31.14
N GLN A 92 -5.86 38.60 30.36
CA GLN A 92 -7.23 38.05 30.31
C GLN A 92 -7.30 36.75 31.12
N ARG A 93 -8.41 36.64 31.87
CA ARG A 93 -8.77 35.56 32.80
C ARG A 93 -9.58 34.48 32.05
N PRO A 94 -9.46 33.18 32.38
CA PRO A 94 -10.23 32.12 31.75
C PRO A 94 -11.64 31.98 32.35
N ALA A 95 -12.61 31.59 31.53
CA ALA A 95 -13.94 31.16 31.95
C ALA A 95 -14.22 29.71 31.46
N PRO A 96 -15.08 28.94 32.16
CA PRO A 96 -15.02 27.47 32.22
C PRO A 96 -15.90 26.74 31.20
N ALA A 97 -15.66 25.43 31.08
CA ALA A 97 -16.21 24.48 30.12
C ALA A 97 -17.57 23.84 30.50
N ALA A 98 -18.14 23.15 29.49
CA ALA A 98 -19.09 22.01 29.46
C ALA A 98 -20.55 22.32 29.02
N PRO A 99 -21.34 21.33 28.50
CA PRO A 99 -21.02 20.01 27.91
C PRO A 99 -21.74 19.74 26.56
N ALA A 100 -21.41 18.61 25.91
CA ALA A 100 -22.13 18.02 24.77
C ALA A 100 -23.35 17.19 25.20
N PRO A 101 -24.31 16.91 24.28
CA PRO A 101 -25.09 15.68 24.33
C PRO A 101 -25.15 14.92 22.98
N THR A 102 -24.71 13.65 23.06
CA THR A 102 -25.34 12.36 22.69
C THR A 102 -26.14 12.19 21.37
N PRO A 103 -25.92 11.06 20.64
CA PRO A 103 -26.62 10.66 19.41
C PRO A 103 -27.87 9.79 19.66
N GLU A 104 -28.77 9.70 18.67
CA GLU A 104 -29.91 8.76 18.63
C GLU A 104 -30.13 8.19 17.20
N PRO A 105 -30.87 7.07 17.04
CA PRO A 105 -30.41 5.92 16.25
C PRO A 105 -31.39 5.40 15.16
N LEU A 106 -30.90 4.44 14.34
CA LEU A 106 -31.63 3.36 13.60
C LEU A 106 -32.68 3.81 12.54
N ASP A 107 -32.99 3.18 11.41
CA ASP A 107 -33.00 1.82 10.85
C ASP A 107 -33.28 2.02 9.34
N THR A 108 -32.86 1.24 8.33
CA THR A 108 -33.31 -0.12 7.93
C THR A 108 -32.71 -0.46 6.53
N PRO A 109 -32.80 -1.71 6.04
CA PRO A 109 -31.86 -2.29 5.09
C PRO A 109 -32.35 -2.25 3.63
N ILE A 110 -31.40 -2.27 2.68
CA ILE A 110 -31.67 -2.74 1.31
C ILE A 110 -30.72 -3.89 1.01
N ARG A 111 -31.34 -5.07 0.90
CA ARG A 111 -30.78 -6.30 0.37
C ARG A 111 -30.91 -6.23 -1.14
N GLU A 112 -29.79 -6.17 -1.86
CA GLU A 112 -29.80 -6.52 -3.27
C GLU A 112 -28.53 -7.31 -3.65
N THR A 113 -28.79 -8.30 -4.48
CA THR A 113 -28.05 -9.51 -4.77
C THR A 113 -26.69 -9.24 -5.40
N VAL A 114 -25.63 -9.84 -4.84
CA VAL A 114 -24.25 -9.73 -5.34
C VAL A 114 -23.87 -11.02 -6.05
N GLU A 115 -23.54 -10.92 -7.34
CA GLU A 115 -22.67 -11.88 -8.03
C GLU A 115 -21.18 -11.53 -7.78
N PRO A 116 -20.32 -12.51 -7.44
CA PRO A 116 -18.95 -12.23 -7.01
C PRO A 116 -17.97 -12.08 -8.19
N LEU A 117 -17.16 -11.00 -8.20
CA LEU A 117 -15.80 -11.08 -8.75
C LEU A 117 -14.85 -11.41 -7.61
N PRO A 118 -13.77 -12.17 -7.88
CA PRO A 118 -13.07 -12.85 -6.83
C PRO A 118 -12.02 -11.99 -6.13
N THR A 119 -12.13 -11.99 -4.80
CA THR A 119 -11.07 -11.69 -3.85
C THR A 119 -10.12 -12.89 -3.77
N ALA A 120 -8.82 -12.65 -3.93
CA ALA A 120 -7.79 -13.53 -3.39
C ALA A 120 -7.61 -13.18 -1.91
N ALA A 121 -8.17 -14.03 -1.04
CA ALA A 121 -7.86 -14.10 0.38
C ALA A 121 -8.01 -15.57 0.77
N ALA A 122 -6.90 -16.22 1.06
CA ALA A 122 -6.86 -17.59 1.55
C ALA A 122 -7.42 -17.66 2.97
N GLN A 123 -8.36 -18.59 3.18
CA GLN A 123 -8.67 -19.17 4.49
C GLN A 123 -7.92 -20.49 4.56
N GLU A 124 -7.16 -20.72 5.63
CA GLU A 124 -6.62 -22.03 5.96
C GLU A 124 -7.42 -22.63 7.15
N PRO A 125 -7.78 -23.93 7.12
CA PRO A 125 -8.59 -24.55 8.15
C PRO A 125 -7.76 -25.10 9.32
N ALA A 126 -8.42 -25.13 10.47
CA ALA A 126 -7.93 -25.66 11.74
C ALA A 126 -7.65 -27.18 11.69
N ALA A 127 -6.60 -27.58 12.40
CA ALA A 127 -6.23 -28.96 12.70
C ALA A 127 -7.21 -29.63 13.68
N SER A 128 -7.38 -30.94 13.54
CA SER A 128 -8.05 -31.83 14.50
C SER A 128 -7.16 -33.02 14.84
N ASP A 129 -7.34 -33.47 16.07
CA ASP A 129 -6.46 -34.20 16.98
C ASP A 129 -6.67 -35.74 16.99
N ALA A 130 -5.83 -36.43 17.79
CA ALA A 130 -5.96 -37.79 18.39
C ALA A 130 -5.56 -39.02 17.53
N SER A 131 -4.96 -40.11 18.04
CA SER A 131 -4.45 -40.53 19.36
C SER A 131 -3.62 -41.82 19.17
N GLU A 132 -2.63 -42.06 20.04
CA GLU A 132 -1.79 -43.27 20.08
C GLU A 132 -2.10 -44.14 21.31
N THR A 133 -2.04 -45.46 21.13
CA THR A 133 -2.53 -46.54 22.02
C THR A 133 -1.46 -47.03 23.01
N ALA A 134 -1.88 -47.45 24.21
CA ALA A 134 -1.05 -47.97 25.30
C ALA A 134 -1.07 -49.52 25.46
N ALA A 135 -0.07 -50.03 26.22
CA ALA A 135 -0.02 -51.23 27.10
C ALA A 135 1.15 -52.22 26.80
N ALA A 136 2.14 -52.39 27.70
CA ALA A 136 2.27 -53.32 28.87
C ALA A 136 3.04 -54.62 28.51
N GLY A 137 3.90 -55.28 29.30
CA GLY A 137 4.43 -55.12 30.66
C GLY A 137 5.41 -56.29 31.01
N SER A 138 6.00 -56.32 32.21
CA SER A 138 6.36 -57.51 33.06
C SER A 138 7.47 -57.20 34.10
N GLY A 139 7.27 -57.59 35.37
CA GLY A 139 8.29 -57.67 36.45
C GLY A 139 8.90 -59.08 36.58
N PRO A 140 9.53 -59.54 37.72
CA PRO A 140 9.68 -58.88 39.05
C PRO A 140 11.03 -59.12 39.84
N THR A 141 11.34 -58.23 40.82
CA THR A 141 12.02 -58.34 42.18
C THR A 141 13.48 -58.90 42.37
N PRO A 142 14.15 -58.71 43.55
CA PRO A 142 14.77 -57.49 44.16
C PRO A 142 16.29 -57.63 44.47
N ALA A 143 17.05 -56.52 44.62
CA ALA A 143 18.23 -56.44 45.50
C ALA A 143 18.77 -55.00 45.67
N THR A 144 19.08 -54.66 46.94
CA THR A 144 20.05 -53.64 47.41
C THR A 144 19.73 -52.15 47.16
N PRO A 145 19.70 -51.29 48.21
CA PRO A 145 19.54 -49.85 48.05
C PRO A 145 20.83 -49.19 47.53
N PRO A 146 20.80 -48.47 46.39
CA PRO A 146 21.87 -47.59 45.98
C PRO A 146 21.61 -46.13 46.40
N ALA A 147 22.70 -45.36 46.36
CA ALA A 147 22.89 -43.94 46.65
C ALA A 147 21.81 -42.97 46.09
N PRO A 148 21.70 -41.75 46.65
CA PRO A 148 20.71 -40.74 46.27
C PRO A 148 20.69 -40.45 44.75
N PRO A 149 19.51 -40.23 44.15
CA PRO A 149 19.39 -39.97 42.72
C PRO A 149 19.97 -38.60 42.36
N ALA A 150 20.76 -38.58 41.30
CA ALA A 150 21.15 -37.38 40.57
C ALA A 150 19.90 -36.61 40.09
N PRO A 151 19.95 -35.27 40.00
CA PRO A 151 18.83 -34.47 39.54
C PRO A 151 18.46 -34.83 38.09
N LYS A 152 17.16 -35.05 37.89
CA LYS A 152 16.46 -35.26 36.62
C LYS A 152 16.81 -34.13 35.63
N PRO A 153 17.07 -34.43 34.34
CA PRO A 153 17.22 -33.37 33.34
C PRO A 153 15.92 -32.58 33.27
N GLU A 154 16.03 -31.29 33.59
CA GLU A 154 15.00 -30.30 33.43
C GLU A 154 14.65 -30.18 31.93
N PRO A 155 13.37 -30.00 31.55
CA PRO A 155 13.02 -29.78 30.15
C PRO A 155 13.76 -28.53 29.65
N GLU A 156 14.63 -28.69 28.66
CA GLU A 156 15.21 -27.57 27.94
C GLU A 156 14.07 -26.72 27.40
N THR A 157 13.90 -25.54 28.02
CA THR A 157 13.00 -24.52 27.54
C THR A 157 13.49 -24.15 26.14
N PRO A 158 12.63 -24.17 25.10
CA PRO A 158 13.06 -23.71 23.78
C PRO A 158 13.63 -22.30 23.92
N PRO A 159 14.69 -21.93 23.17
CA PRO A 159 15.28 -20.62 23.29
C PRO A 159 14.19 -19.59 23.04
N THR A 160 13.83 -18.86 24.09
CA THR A 160 13.03 -17.65 23.96
C THR A 160 13.82 -16.76 23.01
N PRO A 161 13.29 -16.39 21.82
CA PRO A 161 13.99 -15.42 20.99
C PRO A 161 14.12 -14.17 21.85
N SER A 162 15.37 -13.77 22.10
CA SER A 162 15.72 -12.58 22.86
C SER A 162 14.91 -11.41 22.28
N ALA A 163 13.85 -11.03 22.97
CA ALA A 163 13.10 -9.82 22.69
C ALA A 163 13.99 -8.65 23.10
N GLY A 164 14.96 -8.34 22.24
CA GLY A 164 15.49 -6.98 22.18
C GLY A 164 14.31 -6.01 22.06
N PRO A 165 14.48 -4.74 22.48
CA PRO A 165 13.38 -3.77 22.49
C PRO A 165 12.60 -3.88 21.19
N ALA A 166 11.27 -3.96 21.27
CA ALA A 166 10.42 -4.18 20.11
C ALA A 166 10.54 -2.95 19.18
N GLN A 167 11.53 -2.94 18.29
CA GLN A 167 11.79 -1.81 17.40
C GLN A 167 10.94 -1.95 16.14
N GLY A 168 10.40 -0.83 15.66
CA GLY A 168 9.61 -0.77 14.45
C GLY A 168 10.44 -0.94 13.18
N MET A 169 11.74 -0.62 13.23
CA MET A 169 12.70 -0.81 12.15
C MET A 169 14.00 -1.43 12.68
N ALA A 170 14.64 -2.32 11.92
CA ALA A 170 15.95 -2.87 12.21
C ALA A 170 16.77 -3.01 10.91
N ILE A 171 18.09 -2.82 10.99
CA ILE A 171 19.00 -2.99 9.84
C ILE A 171 20.09 -3.99 10.24
N THR A 172 20.34 -4.97 9.38
CA THR A 172 21.36 -5.99 9.54
C THR A 172 22.30 -5.97 8.36
N SER A 173 23.60 -5.86 8.61
CA SER A 173 24.65 -5.96 7.58
C SER A 173 24.62 -7.30 6.85
N PRO A 174 25.25 -7.40 5.66
CA PRO A 174 25.40 -8.67 4.94
C PRO A 174 26.02 -9.78 5.81
N ASP A 175 26.94 -9.44 6.71
CA ASP A 175 27.60 -10.38 7.64
C ASP A 175 26.73 -10.75 8.86
N GLY A 176 25.45 -10.38 8.87
CA GLY A 176 24.52 -10.70 9.96
C GLY A 176 24.67 -9.81 11.20
N THR A 177 25.56 -8.82 11.19
CA THR A 177 25.75 -7.90 12.31
C THR A 177 24.64 -6.83 12.33
N PRO A 178 23.87 -6.68 13.42
CA PRO A 178 22.91 -5.60 13.55
C PRO A 178 23.63 -4.23 13.55
N LEU A 179 23.17 -3.28 12.72
CA LEU A 179 23.64 -1.90 12.84
C LEU A 179 23.06 -1.29 14.12
N ALA A 180 23.94 -0.71 14.94
CA ALA A 180 23.54 -0.13 16.22
C ALA A 180 22.39 0.88 16.04
N SER A 181 21.26 0.58 16.68
CA SER A 181 19.99 1.28 16.49
C SER A 181 19.90 2.64 17.22
N ASP A 182 20.94 3.01 17.97
CA ASP A 182 20.94 4.19 18.86
C ASP A 182 21.37 5.48 18.13
N ALA A 183 21.96 5.37 16.94
CA ALA A 183 22.26 6.52 16.09
C ALA A 183 21.11 6.77 15.10
N PRO A 184 20.67 8.03 14.91
CA PRO A 184 19.68 8.36 13.89
C PRO A 184 20.13 7.84 12.52
N VAL A 185 19.29 7.01 11.90
CA VAL A 185 19.53 6.57 10.53
C VAL A 185 19.21 7.75 9.62
N PRO A 186 20.17 8.27 8.84
CA PRO A 186 19.93 9.45 8.01
C PRO A 186 18.86 9.14 6.97
N VAL A 187 17.98 10.11 6.75
CA VAL A 187 16.90 10.03 5.76
C VAL A 187 16.92 11.26 4.88
N GLN A 188 16.64 11.08 3.59
CA GLN A 188 16.54 12.14 2.62
C GLN A 188 15.30 11.87 1.77
N MET A 189 14.26 12.68 1.95
CA MET A 189 13.03 12.50 1.19
C MET A 189 13.26 12.83 -0.28
N PRO A 190 12.80 11.99 -1.22
CA PRO A 190 12.79 12.35 -2.64
C PRO A 190 11.85 13.54 -2.86
N ASP A 191 12.11 14.32 -3.90
CA ASP A 191 11.25 15.41 -4.33
C ASP A 191 9.85 14.90 -4.62
N PRO A 192 8.80 15.71 -4.33
CA PRO A 192 7.43 15.37 -4.70
C PRO A 192 7.33 15.00 -6.18
N ALA A 193 6.58 13.95 -6.49
CA ALA A 193 6.50 13.39 -7.84
C ALA A 193 5.18 12.67 -8.08
N ARG A 194 4.75 12.67 -9.35
CA ARG A 194 3.72 11.78 -9.88
C ARG A 194 4.37 10.81 -10.84
N LEU A 195 4.28 9.53 -10.53
CA LEU A 195 4.84 8.43 -11.32
C LEU A 195 3.70 7.66 -11.96
N SER A 196 3.74 7.52 -13.29
CA SER A 196 2.80 6.69 -14.04
C SER A 196 3.46 5.37 -14.41
N PHE A 197 2.70 4.28 -14.33
CA PHE A 197 3.18 2.93 -14.59
C PHE A 197 2.29 2.21 -15.60
N ALA A 198 2.92 1.43 -16.47
CA ALA A 198 2.25 0.36 -17.20
C ALA A 198 2.23 -0.88 -16.29
N VAL A 199 1.08 -1.54 -16.20
CA VAL A 199 0.93 -2.72 -15.36
C VAL A 199 0.62 -3.92 -16.23
N THR A 200 1.36 -4.99 -16.03
CA THR A 200 1.02 -6.32 -16.52
C THR A 200 0.84 -7.25 -15.33
N GLY A 201 -0.05 -8.23 -15.44
CA GLY A 201 -0.29 -9.14 -14.35
C GLY A 201 -1.02 -10.39 -14.75
N GLN A 202 -1.12 -11.31 -13.80
CA GLN A 202 -1.91 -12.53 -13.91
C GLN A 202 -2.81 -12.64 -12.69
N ALA A 203 -4.07 -12.96 -12.90
CA ALA A 203 -5.04 -13.25 -11.85
C ALA A 203 -5.84 -14.49 -12.24
N LYS A 204 -5.84 -15.52 -11.39
CA LYS A 204 -6.52 -16.79 -11.66
C LYS A 204 -6.16 -17.39 -13.02
N ARG A 205 -4.87 -17.30 -13.40
CA ARG A 205 -4.33 -17.75 -14.69
C ARG A 205 -4.78 -16.93 -15.91
N PHE A 206 -5.46 -15.81 -15.72
CA PHE A 206 -5.77 -14.86 -16.80
C PHE A 206 -4.80 -13.68 -16.74
N ASN A 207 -4.18 -13.38 -17.88
CA ASN A 207 -3.34 -12.20 -18.01
C ASN A 207 -4.21 -10.95 -18.13
N TYR A 208 -3.77 -9.85 -17.51
CA TYR A 208 -4.40 -8.55 -17.62
C TYR A 208 -3.36 -7.45 -17.83
N SER A 209 -3.83 -6.31 -18.31
CA SER A 209 -3.07 -5.06 -18.36
C SER A 209 -3.86 -3.96 -17.66
N ALA A 210 -3.14 -3.07 -17.00
CA ALA A 210 -3.72 -1.94 -16.28
C ALA A 210 -2.78 -0.73 -16.36
N SER A 211 -3.25 0.42 -15.87
CA SER A 211 -2.40 1.57 -15.58
C SER A 211 -2.34 1.78 -14.08
N ALA A 212 -1.20 2.25 -13.58
CA ALA A 212 -1.10 2.68 -12.19
C ALA A 212 -0.45 4.04 -12.06
N GLU A 213 -0.75 4.72 -10.97
CA GLU A 213 -0.17 6.00 -10.59
C GLU A 213 0.27 5.97 -9.13
N LEU A 214 1.47 6.48 -8.85
CA LEU A 214 1.95 6.80 -7.50
C LEU A 214 2.15 8.32 -7.43
N VAL A 215 1.40 8.98 -6.54
CA VAL A 215 1.59 10.39 -6.23
C VAL A 215 2.24 10.49 -4.86
N TRP A 216 3.41 11.13 -4.81
CA TRP A 216 4.18 11.41 -3.61
C TRP A 216 4.25 12.91 -3.38
N ARG A 217 3.85 13.35 -2.19
CA ARG A 217 3.83 14.76 -1.78
C ARG A 217 4.33 14.90 -0.37
N HIS A 218 5.11 15.95 -0.13
CA HIS A 218 5.43 16.39 1.22
C HIS A 218 5.66 17.89 1.28
N ALA A 219 5.31 18.48 2.42
CA ALA A 219 5.52 19.89 2.73
C ALA A 219 5.40 20.09 4.24
N ASN A 220 6.16 21.02 4.80
CA ASN A 220 6.04 21.46 6.20
C ASN A 220 6.11 20.30 7.22
N GLY A 221 6.96 19.30 6.97
CA GLY A 221 7.10 18.13 7.85
C GLY A 221 5.95 17.12 7.77
N GLN A 222 5.00 17.28 6.85
CA GLN A 222 3.92 16.33 6.59
C GLN A 222 4.11 15.67 5.22
N TYR A 223 3.58 14.46 5.07
CA TYR A 223 3.55 13.77 3.78
C TYR A 223 2.19 13.18 3.44
N GLN A 224 1.98 12.96 2.15
CA GLN A 224 0.88 12.19 1.59
C GLN A 224 1.41 11.36 0.42
N ALA A 225 1.00 10.09 0.38
CA ALA A 225 1.25 9.17 -0.71
C ALA A 225 -0.07 8.53 -1.15
N SER A 226 -0.28 8.39 -2.46
CA SER A 226 -1.39 7.63 -3.00
C SER A 226 -0.94 6.76 -4.15
N GLN A 227 -1.31 5.48 -4.14
CA GLN A 227 -1.10 4.56 -5.25
C GLN A 227 -2.45 4.08 -5.75
N GLU A 228 -2.73 4.23 -7.03
CA GLU A 228 -3.95 3.71 -7.66
C GLU A 228 -3.59 2.78 -8.82
N VAL A 229 -4.23 1.62 -8.89
CA VAL A 229 -4.15 0.67 -10.00
C VAL A 229 -5.54 0.57 -10.62
N SER A 230 -5.66 0.89 -11.90
CA SER A 230 -6.95 1.00 -12.60
C SER A 230 -6.98 0.09 -13.82
N LEU A 231 -7.96 -0.82 -13.84
CA LEU A 231 -8.27 -1.66 -15.00
C LEU A 231 -9.38 -1.00 -15.79
N PHE A 232 -9.18 -0.85 -17.10
CA PHE A 232 -10.18 -0.26 -17.99
C PHE A 232 -11.52 -1.00 -17.87
N LEU A 233 -12.59 -0.27 -17.54
CA LEU A 233 -13.96 -0.77 -17.32
C LEU A 233 -14.17 -1.76 -16.15
N LEU A 234 -13.11 -2.16 -15.44
CA LEU A 234 -13.17 -3.14 -14.34
C LEU A 234 -12.99 -2.51 -12.95
N GLY A 235 -12.78 -1.19 -12.91
CA GLY A 235 -12.63 -0.41 -11.68
C GLY A 235 -11.16 -0.23 -11.27
N SER A 236 -10.97 0.28 -10.06
CA SER A 236 -9.63 0.53 -9.51
C SER A 236 -9.50 0.04 -8.07
N ARG A 237 -8.24 -0.11 -7.65
CA ARG A 237 -7.85 -0.23 -6.25
C ARG A 237 -6.88 0.89 -5.94
N SER A 238 -7.12 1.62 -4.87
CA SER A 238 -6.23 2.65 -4.39
C SER A 238 -5.78 2.40 -2.96
N GLN A 239 -4.57 2.83 -2.65
CA GLN A 239 -4.01 2.88 -1.32
C GLN A 239 -3.56 4.31 -1.05
N THR A 240 -3.76 4.79 0.18
CA THR A 240 -3.21 6.08 0.62
C THR A 240 -2.50 5.93 1.95
N SER A 241 -1.44 6.71 2.12
CA SER A 241 -0.69 6.83 3.36
C SER A 241 -0.43 8.30 3.64
N GLU A 242 -0.67 8.72 4.87
CA GLU A 242 -0.39 10.08 5.32
C GLU A 242 0.23 10.05 6.72
N GLY A 243 1.04 11.07 7.00
CA GLY A 243 1.70 11.17 8.29
C GLY A 243 2.70 12.31 8.35
N ARG A 244 3.65 12.15 9.27
CA ARG A 244 4.70 13.13 9.56
C ARG A 244 6.05 12.65 9.02
N ILE A 245 6.92 13.60 8.73
CA ILE A 245 8.34 13.36 8.46
C ILE A 245 9.09 13.71 9.75
N THR A 246 9.89 12.76 10.20
CA THR A 246 10.68 12.83 11.43
C THR A 246 12.17 12.72 11.11
N ASP A 247 13.00 12.84 12.14
CA ASP A 247 14.45 12.55 12.06
C ASP A 247 14.75 11.10 11.64
N ARG A 248 13.78 10.19 11.78
CA ARG A 248 13.86 8.77 11.38
C ARG A 248 13.13 8.46 10.06
N GLY A 249 12.61 9.48 9.39
CA GLY A 249 11.86 9.34 8.14
C GLY A 249 10.35 9.39 8.34
N LEU A 250 9.62 8.58 7.59
CA LEU A 250 8.17 8.58 7.58
C LEU A 250 7.61 7.98 8.87
N GLU A 251 6.70 8.70 9.50
CA GLU A 251 5.86 8.22 10.60
C GLU A 251 4.39 8.27 10.13
N PRO A 252 3.87 7.18 9.51
CA PRO A 252 2.50 7.12 9.04
C PRO A 252 1.50 7.24 10.19
N SER A 253 0.52 8.14 10.08
CA SER A 253 -0.59 8.19 11.03
C SER A 253 -1.80 7.40 10.52
N ARG A 254 -2.02 7.35 9.20
CA ARG A 254 -3.20 6.70 8.62
C ARG A 254 -2.89 6.03 7.29
N PHE A 255 -3.36 4.80 7.16
CA PHE A 255 -3.32 4.01 5.94
C PHE A 255 -4.75 3.68 5.48
N ASN A 256 -5.01 3.79 4.18
CA ASN A 256 -6.29 3.43 3.57
C ASN A 256 -6.06 2.47 2.40
N ASP A 257 -6.92 1.47 2.25
CA ASP A 257 -6.98 0.54 1.12
C ASP A 257 -8.42 0.47 0.62
N LYS A 258 -8.64 1.00 -0.58
CA LYS A 258 -9.95 1.10 -1.21
C LYS A 258 -9.96 0.24 -2.47
N ALA A 259 -10.81 -0.77 -2.47
CA ALA A 259 -11.21 -1.50 -3.67
C ALA A 259 -12.74 -1.46 -3.76
N ARG A 260 -13.39 -2.62 -3.68
CA ARG A 260 -14.86 -2.72 -3.54
C ARG A 260 -15.36 -2.15 -2.21
N LYS A 261 -14.54 -2.27 -1.17
CA LYS A 261 -14.76 -1.71 0.16
C LYS A 261 -13.54 -0.90 0.53
N GLU A 262 -13.76 0.08 1.39
CA GLU A 262 -12.70 0.89 1.99
C GLU A 262 -12.37 0.32 3.37
N GLN A 263 -11.08 0.13 3.64
CA GLN A 263 -10.57 -0.35 4.92
C GLN A 263 -9.37 0.51 5.29
N SER A 264 -9.17 0.77 6.57
CA SER A 264 -8.09 1.65 7.02
C SER A 264 -7.45 1.16 8.31
N ALA A 265 -6.23 1.63 8.54
CA ALA A 265 -5.53 1.48 9.80
C ALA A 265 -5.08 2.86 10.31
N GLN A 266 -5.27 3.11 11.60
CA GLN A 266 -4.72 4.27 12.30
C GLN A 266 -3.51 3.80 13.11
N LEU A 267 -2.35 4.42 12.91
CA LEU A 267 -1.14 4.10 13.66
C LEU A 267 -0.96 5.15 14.76
N ALA A 268 -1.20 4.75 16.00
CA ALA A 268 -1.10 5.60 17.19
C ALA A 268 0.23 5.31 17.90
N PHE A 269 1.31 5.99 17.45
CA PHE A 269 2.66 5.82 18.01
C PHE A 269 2.77 6.25 19.48
N ASP A 270 1.92 7.18 19.94
CA ASP A 270 1.79 7.56 21.35
C ASP A 270 1.30 6.40 22.23
N GLN A 271 0.54 5.48 21.64
CA GLN A 271 -0.02 4.30 22.30
C GLN A 271 0.74 3.01 21.95
N ASN A 272 1.69 3.06 21.01
CA ASN A 272 2.36 1.89 20.43
C ASN A 272 1.37 0.86 19.83
N LEU A 273 0.26 1.35 19.26
CA LEU A 273 -0.81 0.51 18.69
C LEU A 273 -1.20 0.94 17.27
N ALA A 274 -1.59 -0.04 16.46
CA ALA A 274 -2.33 0.16 15.22
C ALA A 274 -3.77 -0.34 15.38
N HIS A 275 -4.74 0.52 15.08
CA HIS A 275 -6.17 0.25 15.14
C HIS A 275 -6.75 0.04 13.74
N PHE A 276 -7.62 -0.96 13.56
CA PHE A 276 -8.15 -1.33 12.25
C PHE A 276 -9.64 -1.01 12.11
N SER A 277 -10.04 -0.34 11.03
CA SER A 277 -11.45 0.00 10.78
C SER A 277 -12.35 -1.21 10.53
N THR A 278 -11.76 -2.39 10.35
CA THR A 278 -12.47 -3.66 10.16
C THR A 278 -12.92 -4.29 11.47
N GLY A 279 -12.52 -3.74 12.62
CA GLY A 279 -12.70 -4.36 13.93
C GLY A 279 -11.77 -5.55 14.17
N ALA A 280 -10.68 -5.67 13.41
CA ALA A 280 -9.63 -6.64 13.73
C ALA A 280 -8.92 -6.23 15.03
N PRO A 281 -8.34 -7.18 15.81
CA PRO A 281 -7.61 -6.87 17.02
C PRO A 281 -6.48 -5.86 16.75
N ASP A 282 -6.28 -4.94 17.68
CA ASP A 282 -5.17 -3.98 17.60
C ASP A 282 -3.83 -4.71 17.54
N ALA A 283 -2.87 -4.12 16.82
CA ALA A 283 -1.53 -4.66 16.70
C ALA A 283 -0.51 -3.76 17.37
N ALA A 284 0.46 -4.36 18.07
CA ALA A 284 1.57 -3.62 18.65
C ALA A 284 2.48 -3.07 17.53
N ILE A 285 2.81 -1.78 17.63
CA ILE A 285 3.77 -1.09 16.77
C ILE A 285 4.80 -0.37 17.62
N ALA A 286 5.88 0.10 16.99
CA ALA A 286 6.93 0.86 17.67
C ALA A 286 7.56 1.85 16.68
N PRO A 287 8.31 2.86 17.17
CA PRO A 287 8.96 3.84 16.30
C PRO A 287 9.70 3.20 15.12
N GLY A 288 9.49 3.74 13.93
CA GLY A 288 9.99 3.19 12.67
C GLY A 288 9.03 2.24 11.94
N ALA A 289 7.91 1.84 12.58
CA ALA A 289 6.85 1.11 11.89
C ALA A 289 6.33 1.89 10.68
N GLN A 290 5.98 1.17 9.62
CA GLN A 290 5.50 1.71 8.35
C GLN A 290 4.14 1.10 8.01
N ASP A 291 3.43 1.68 7.06
CA ASP A 291 2.31 1.00 6.40
C ASP A 291 2.73 0.41 5.04
N ARG A 292 1.84 -0.37 4.42
CA ARG A 292 2.12 -1.08 3.16
C ARG A 292 2.55 -0.18 2.00
N LEU A 293 2.17 1.10 2.00
CA LEU A 293 2.55 2.06 0.97
C LEU A 293 3.80 2.85 1.41
N SER A 294 3.82 3.36 2.64
CA SER A 294 4.91 4.18 3.15
C SER A 294 6.24 3.42 3.20
N VAL A 295 6.23 2.09 3.39
CA VAL A 295 7.46 1.28 3.47
C VAL A 295 8.35 1.42 2.23
N PHE A 296 7.77 1.52 1.02
CA PHE A 296 8.56 1.69 -0.20
C PHE A 296 9.20 3.07 -0.30
N LEU A 297 8.50 4.10 0.19
CA LEU A 297 9.00 5.48 0.21
C LEU A 297 10.03 5.67 1.34
N GLN A 298 9.87 4.98 2.47
CA GLN A 298 10.87 4.94 3.53
C GLN A 298 12.16 4.29 3.05
N LEU A 299 12.08 3.16 2.33
CA LEU A 299 13.26 2.54 1.67
C LEU A 299 13.93 3.51 0.69
N SER A 300 13.13 4.23 -0.11
CA SER A 300 13.63 5.28 -1.00
C SER A 300 14.42 6.34 -0.23
N ALA A 301 13.87 6.82 0.89
CA ALA A 301 14.49 7.87 1.69
C ALA A 301 15.78 7.45 2.41
N LEU A 302 15.83 6.21 2.91
CA LEU A 302 17.03 5.65 3.54
C LEU A 302 18.17 5.51 2.52
N LEU A 303 17.87 4.95 1.36
CA LEU A 303 18.87 4.73 0.30
C LEU A 303 19.32 6.03 -0.36
N ALA A 304 18.43 7.02 -0.52
CA ALA A 304 18.80 8.34 -1.02
C ALA A 304 19.77 9.07 -0.08
N ALA A 305 19.64 8.89 1.24
CA ALA A 305 20.45 9.60 2.21
C ALA A 305 21.89 9.08 2.31
N ALA A 306 22.06 7.76 2.28
CA ALA A 306 23.36 7.15 2.53
C ALA A 306 23.49 5.77 1.85
N PRO A 307 23.48 5.68 0.50
CA PRO A 307 23.44 4.40 -0.20
C PRO A 307 24.61 3.48 0.14
N GLN A 308 25.78 4.04 0.44
CA GLN A 308 26.98 3.30 0.86
C GLN A 308 26.82 2.55 2.20
N ARG A 309 25.80 2.89 3.02
CA ARG A 309 25.48 2.16 4.26
C ARG A 309 24.69 0.88 4.01
N TYR A 310 24.24 0.65 2.78
CA TYR A 310 23.37 -0.47 2.43
C TYR A 310 23.98 -1.27 1.27
N PRO A 311 25.16 -1.88 1.46
CA PRO A 311 25.73 -2.77 0.44
C PRO A 311 24.79 -3.96 0.16
N ALA A 312 24.96 -4.61 -1.00
CA ALA A 312 24.21 -5.81 -1.36
C ALA A 312 24.28 -6.86 -0.25
N GLY A 313 23.15 -7.50 0.04
CA GLY A 313 22.97 -8.42 1.16
C GLY A 313 22.44 -7.78 2.45
N THR A 314 22.46 -6.44 2.57
CA THR A 314 21.89 -5.73 3.73
C THR A 314 20.41 -6.06 3.86
N GLN A 315 19.95 -6.36 5.08
CA GLN A 315 18.55 -6.60 5.39
C GLN A 315 17.97 -5.44 6.18
N ILE A 316 16.84 -4.91 5.72
CA ILE A 316 16.12 -3.81 6.35
C ILE A 316 14.73 -4.32 6.71
N SER A 317 14.44 -4.41 8.00
CA SER A 317 13.17 -4.93 8.52
C SER A 317 12.30 -3.83 9.08
N PHE A 318 10.99 -3.92 8.85
CA PHE A 318 9.98 -3.01 9.38
C PHE A 318 8.80 -3.79 9.97
N ILE A 319 8.21 -3.30 11.05
CA ILE A 319 6.81 -3.58 11.35
C ILE A 319 5.98 -2.83 10.30
N THR A 320 5.25 -3.57 9.47
CA THR A 320 4.47 -3.07 8.34
C THR A 320 2.98 -3.29 8.59
N VAL A 321 2.22 -2.21 8.65
CA VAL A 321 0.78 -2.19 8.93
C VAL A 321 -0.01 -2.24 7.62
N SER A 322 -0.93 -3.19 7.54
CA SER A 322 -1.96 -3.28 6.50
C SER A 322 -3.30 -2.76 7.03
N ALA A 323 -4.36 -2.80 6.23
CA ALA A 323 -5.70 -2.43 6.72
C ALA A 323 -6.31 -3.42 7.75
N ARG A 324 -5.62 -4.52 8.10
CA ARG A 324 -6.17 -5.59 8.97
C ARG A 324 -5.21 -6.17 10.01
N ARG A 325 -3.90 -6.01 9.83
CA ARG A 325 -2.85 -6.58 10.68
C ARG A 325 -1.53 -5.86 10.50
N ALA A 326 -0.59 -6.08 11.43
CA ALA A 326 0.79 -5.64 11.32
C ALA A 326 1.75 -6.84 11.33
N ASP A 327 2.71 -6.84 10.41
CA ASP A 327 3.67 -7.93 10.22
C ASP A 327 5.09 -7.41 10.10
N ARG A 328 6.07 -8.27 10.42
CA ARG A 328 7.47 -7.96 10.09
C ARG A 328 7.72 -8.20 8.60
N TRP A 329 8.05 -7.15 7.86
CA TRP A 329 8.59 -7.28 6.50
C TRP A 329 10.09 -7.05 6.54
N THR A 330 10.85 -7.90 5.86
CA THR A 330 12.31 -7.76 5.73
C THR A 330 12.66 -7.65 4.26
N PHE A 331 13.34 -6.57 3.87
CA PHE A 331 13.82 -6.36 2.51
C PHE A 331 15.33 -6.59 2.47
N ARG A 332 15.78 -7.41 1.51
CA ARG A 332 17.19 -7.59 1.21
C ARG A 332 17.58 -6.70 0.05
N VAL A 333 18.62 -5.89 0.24
CA VAL A 333 19.25 -5.11 -0.81
C VAL A 333 20.00 -6.04 -1.76
N GLY A 334 19.69 -5.96 -3.04
CA GLY A 334 20.36 -6.69 -4.11
C GLY A 334 21.35 -5.83 -4.86
N GLU A 335 21.64 -6.23 -6.09
CA GLU A 335 22.52 -5.50 -6.99
C GLU A 335 21.78 -4.36 -7.72
N THR A 336 22.57 -3.43 -8.28
CA THR A 336 22.05 -2.48 -9.27
C THR A 336 22.01 -3.17 -10.64
N GLU A 337 20.86 -3.11 -11.31
CA GLU A 337 20.67 -3.68 -12.63
C GLU A 337 20.06 -2.66 -13.60
N THR A 338 20.35 -2.84 -14.89
CA THR A 338 19.75 -2.04 -15.96
C THR A 338 18.41 -2.65 -16.36
N LEU A 339 17.34 -1.87 -16.22
CA LEU A 339 15.98 -2.23 -16.60
C LEU A 339 15.61 -1.58 -17.94
N ASP A 340 14.99 -2.34 -18.83
CA ASP A 340 14.32 -1.79 -20.01
C ASP A 340 12.86 -1.49 -19.68
N LEU A 341 12.60 -0.25 -19.25
CA LEU A 341 11.26 0.21 -18.85
C LEU A 341 10.55 0.91 -20.02
N PRO A 342 9.22 1.05 -19.98
CA PRO A 342 8.48 1.88 -20.93
C PRO A 342 8.95 3.35 -20.99
N SER A 343 9.57 3.84 -19.91
CA SER A 343 10.20 5.17 -19.82
C SER A 343 11.62 5.23 -20.38
N GLY A 344 12.20 4.09 -20.79
CA GLY A 344 13.56 3.95 -21.30
C GLY A 344 14.46 3.11 -20.39
N SER A 345 15.67 2.85 -20.87
CA SER A 345 16.68 2.09 -20.13
C SER A 345 17.10 2.83 -18.86
N THR A 346 17.01 2.17 -17.70
CA THR A 346 17.18 2.80 -16.38
C THR A 346 17.98 1.88 -15.45
N GLN A 347 19.08 2.39 -14.86
CA GLN A 347 19.75 1.68 -13.77
C GLN A 347 18.94 1.78 -12.48
N ALA A 348 18.68 0.65 -11.82
CA ALA A 348 17.91 0.60 -10.60
C ALA A 348 18.47 -0.43 -9.62
N LEU A 349 18.52 -0.05 -8.34
CA LEU A 349 18.85 -0.92 -7.23
C LEU A 349 17.64 -1.80 -6.91
N ARG A 350 17.83 -3.13 -6.94
CA ARG A 350 16.79 -4.09 -6.60
C ARG A 350 16.75 -4.35 -5.09
N LEU A 351 15.54 -4.44 -4.54
CA LEU A 351 15.27 -4.93 -3.19
C LEU A 351 14.20 -6.02 -3.26
N ASP A 352 14.41 -7.13 -2.55
CA ASP A 352 13.45 -8.22 -2.48
C ASP A 352 12.98 -8.41 -1.04
N LYS A 353 11.67 -8.48 -0.84
CA LYS A 353 11.09 -8.90 0.43
C LYS A 353 11.44 -10.38 0.65
N ILE A 354 12.06 -10.68 1.77
CA ILE A 354 12.34 -12.04 2.22
C ILE A 354 11.03 -12.62 2.76
N ALA A 355 10.61 -13.76 2.21
CA ALA A 355 9.41 -14.46 2.67
C ALA A 355 9.59 -14.91 4.12
N ALA A 356 8.65 -14.53 4.98
CA ALA A 356 8.54 -15.09 6.32
C ALA A 356 7.81 -16.44 6.29
N ALA A 357 7.89 -17.23 7.35
CA ALA A 357 7.09 -18.45 7.45
C ALA A 357 5.59 -18.11 7.39
N GLY A 358 4.86 -18.77 6.49
CA GLY A 358 3.43 -18.51 6.25
C GLY A 358 3.14 -17.23 5.45
N ASP A 359 4.15 -16.58 4.87
CA ASP A 359 3.99 -15.42 4.00
C ASP A 359 3.85 -15.88 2.54
N ASP A 360 2.63 -15.76 2.00
CA ASP A 360 2.31 -16.10 0.61
C ASP A 360 2.61 -14.95 -0.37
N GLN A 361 3.12 -13.81 0.13
CA GLN A 361 3.34 -12.60 -0.66
C GLN A 361 4.82 -12.32 -0.90
N GLN A 362 5.21 -12.35 -2.17
CA GLN A 362 6.50 -11.91 -2.65
C GLN A 362 6.41 -10.46 -3.15
N ALA A 363 7.41 -9.66 -2.83
CA ALA A 363 7.50 -8.29 -3.31
C ALA A 363 8.94 -7.98 -3.74
N SER A 364 9.09 -7.40 -4.91
CA SER A 364 10.36 -6.86 -5.41
C SER A 364 10.17 -5.40 -5.77
N LEU A 365 11.15 -4.58 -5.41
CA LEU A 365 11.14 -3.14 -5.58
C LEU A 365 12.44 -2.73 -6.30
N TRP A 366 12.32 -1.87 -7.29
CA TRP A 366 13.48 -1.29 -7.97
C TRP A 366 13.48 0.22 -7.81
N LEU A 367 14.58 0.74 -7.31
CA LEU A 367 14.76 2.15 -6.99
C LEU A 367 15.85 2.75 -7.87
N ALA A 368 15.54 3.82 -8.61
CA ALA A 368 16.53 4.42 -9.53
C ALA A 368 17.33 5.54 -8.84
N PRO A 369 18.67 5.41 -8.68
CA PRO A 369 19.49 6.47 -8.09
C PRO A 369 19.37 7.81 -8.84
N SER A 370 19.26 7.77 -10.17
CA SER A 370 19.05 8.96 -11.03
C SER A 370 17.72 9.68 -10.77
N MET A 371 16.79 9.04 -10.05
CA MET A 371 15.50 9.59 -9.65
C MET A 371 15.38 9.72 -8.12
N GLN A 372 16.49 9.97 -7.42
CA GLN A 372 16.52 10.09 -5.95
C GLN A 372 15.98 8.82 -5.26
N TYR A 373 16.28 7.65 -5.85
CA TYR A 373 15.81 6.35 -5.38
C TYR A 373 14.29 6.21 -5.35
N LEU A 374 13.54 6.96 -6.17
CA LEU A 374 12.11 6.71 -6.36
C LEU A 374 11.84 5.32 -6.97
N PRO A 375 10.68 4.69 -6.66
CA PRO A 375 10.28 3.43 -7.27
C PRO A 375 10.09 3.54 -8.78
N VAL A 376 10.85 2.75 -9.54
CA VAL A 376 10.72 2.67 -11.02
C VAL A 376 10.14 1.34 -11.49
N ARG A 377 10.15 0.32 -10.63
CA ARG A 377 9.39 -0.91 -10.84
C ARG A 377 8.96 -1.49 -9.50
N ILE A 378 7.75 -2.02 -9.44
CA ILE A 378 7.21 -2.73 -8.28
C ILE A 378 6.58 -4.02 -8.79
N ARG A 379 7.06 -5.17 -8.31
CA ARG A 379 6.49 -6.47 -8.64
C ARG A 379 5.96 -7.12 -7.38
N LEU A 380 4.67 -7.43 -7.37
CA LEU A 380 3.99 -8.16 -6.31
C LEU A 380 3.54 -9.51 -6.86
N ALA A 381 3.87 -10.60 -6.19
CA ALA A 381 3.48 -11.94 -6.58
C ALA A 381 2.94 -12.74 -5.38
N GLN A 382 2.10 -13.71 -5.67
CA GLN A 382 1.55 -14.66 -4.72
C GLN A 382 2.01 -16.08 -5.07
N ASP A 383 2.04 -16.98 -4.09
CA ASP A 383 2.43 -18.38 -4.29
C ASP A 383 1.51 -19.14 -5.25
N ASN A 384 0.27 -18.67 -5.43
CA ASN A 384 -0.67 -19.21 -6.41
C ASN A 384 -0.35 -18.81 -7.87
N GLY A 385 0.71 -18.04 -8.10
CA GLY A 385 1.15 -17.55 -9.41
C GLY A 385 0.48 -16.26 -9.88
N ASP A 386 -0.41 -15.66 -9.09
CA ASP A 386 -0.97 -14.35 -9.38
C ASP A 386 0.10 -13.27 -9.15
N PHE A 387 0.16 -12.28 -10.03
CA PHE A 387 1.12 -11.18 -9.89
C PHE A 387 0.61 -9.88 -10.51
N ALA A 388 1.25 -8.78 -10.10
CA ALA A 388 1.19 -7.47 -10.73
C ALA A 388 2.62 -6.93 -10.85
N ASP A 389 3.01 -6.49 -12.04
CA ASP A 389 4.30 -5.87 -12.34
C ASP A 389 4.06 -4.46 -12.90
N LEU A 390 4.35 -3.47 -12.07
CA LEU A 390 4.22 -2.05 -12.37
C LEU A 390 5.58 -1.56 -12.87
N GLN A 391 5.65 -1.12 -14.12
CA GLN A 391 6.89 -0.62 -14.74
C GLN A 391 6.73 0.85 -15.12
N LEU A 392 7.71 1.69 -14.76
CA LEU A 392 7.62 3.13 -14.93
C LEU A 392 7.43 3.52 -16.40
N LYS A 393 6.39 4.30 -16.66
CA LYS A 393 6.07 4.92 -17.94
C LYS A 393 6.50 6.39 -17.99
N GLY A 394 6.44 7.10 -16.88
CA GLY A 394 6.89 8.49 -16.82
C GLY A 394 6.79 9.13 -15.45
N ARG A 395 7.53 10.22 -15.27
CA ARG A 395 7.56 11.05 -14.05
C ARG A 395 7.16 12.47 -14.38
N GLN A 396 6.36 13.08 -13.51
CA GLN A 396 5.92 14.47 -13.58
C GLN A 396 5.97 15.09 -12.17
N ALA A 397 5.86 16.42 -12.11
CA ALA A 397 5.53 17.09 -10.86
C ALA A 397 4.10 16.69 -10.42
N PRO A 398 3.81 16.63 -9.10
CA PRO A 398 2.59 16.01 -8.58
C PRO A 398 1.29 16.80 -8.67
#